data_AF-A0A9E2B5J7-F1
#
_entry.id   AF-A0A9E2B5J7-F1
#
_cell.length_a   1.000
_cell.length_b   1.000
_cell.length_c   1.000
_cell.angle_alpha   90.00
_cell.angle_beta   90.00
_cell.angle_gamma   90.00
#
_symmetry.space_group_name_H-M   'P 1'
#
loop_
_entity.id
_entity.type
_entity.pdbx_description
1 polymer ?
#
loop_
_entity_poly.entity_id
_entity_poly.type
_entity_poly.pdbx_seq_one_letter_code
_entity_poly.pdbx_strand_id
1 'polypeptide(L)'
;GKAYRLSLPDGRVFENLSAEALLEDVIGWSLPISGLDYWIRGMPRPGSAYSHRVRADGRTRSIKQDQWNISYLDYFEQQEDSLLPRKIQLASDTITVKLIVERWQLAKQGDSGSDLFPEFN
;
A
#
# COMPACT_ATOMS: atom_id res chain seq x y z
N GLY A 1 22.64 5.50 -5.74
CA GLY A 1 21.61 4.77 -4.96
C GLY A 1 20.26 5.02 -5.61
N LYS A 2 19.29 4.11 -5.47
CA LYS A 2 17.93 4.35 -5.96
C LYS A 2 17.32 5.50 -5.14
N ALA A 3 16.90 6.57 -5.81
CA ALA A 3 16.18 7.69 -5.18
C ALA A 3 14.68 7.52 -5.43
N TYR A 4 13.87 7.94 -4.46
CA TYR A 4 12.43 8.08 -4.58
C TYR A 4 12.09 9.49 -5.04
N ARG A 5 10.95 9.64 -5.72
CA ARG A 5 10.46 10.91 -6.25
C ARG A 5 9.01 11.12 -5.83
N LEU A 6 8.68 12.34 -5.39
CA LEU A 6 7.32 12.79 -5.13
C LEU A 6 7.01 13.96 -6.06
N SER A 7 5.98 13.80 -6.90
CA SER A 7 5.48 14.85 -7.80
C SER A 7 4.15 15.39 -7.26
N LEU A 8 4.03 16.70 -7.15
CA LEU A 8 2.81 17.38 -6.71
C LEU A 8 2.01 17.91 -7.91
N PRO A 9 0.69 18.17 -7.77
CA PRO A 9 -0.14 18.70 -8.85
C PRO A 9 0.30 20.07 -9.39
N ASP A 10 1.04 20.84 -8.60
CA ASP A 10 1.59 22.15 -9.01
C ASP A 10 2.89 22.03 -9.82
N GLY A 11 3.32 20.81 -10.17
CA GLY A 11 4.52 20.53 -10.95
C GLY A 11 5.80 20.48 -10.13
N ARG A 12 5.76 20.68 -8.80
CA ARG A 12 6.94 20.52 -7.96
C ARG A 12 7.31 19.05 -7.81
N VAL A 13 8.62 18.80 -7.84
CA VAL A 13 9.21 17.47 -7.71
C VAL A 13 10.24 17.48 -6.58
N PHE A 14 10.14 16.51 -5.70
CA PHE A 14 11.05 16.30 -4.58
C PHE A 14 11.69 14.92 -4.69
N GLU A 15 12.96 14.80 -4.30
CA GLU A 15 13.70 13.53 -4.32
C GLU A 15 14.37 13.28 -2.97
N ASN A 16 14.35 12.02 -2.52
CA ASN A 16 14.99 11.57 -1.29
C ASN A 16 15.38 10.09 -1.42
N LEU A 17 16.25 9.60 -0.53
CA LEU A 17 16.58 8.18 -0.42
C LEU A 17 15.49 7.37 0.32
N SER A 18 14.48 8.02 0.92
CA SER A 18 13.32 7.40 1.54
C SER A 18 12.01 8.01 1.03
N ALA A 19 11.07 7.16 0.62
CA ALA A 19 9.72 7.58 0.24
C ALA A 19 8.95 8.12 1.45
N GLU A 20 9.13 7.51 2.61
CA GLU A 20 8.55 7.97 3.88
C GLU A 20 9.03 9.38 4.22
N ALA A 21 10.34 9.65 4.10
CA ALA A 21 10.89 10.99 4.32
C ALA A 21 10.28 12.03 3.36
N LEU A 22 10.07 11.68 2.08
CA LEU A 22 9.39 12.59 1.14
C LEU A 22 7.97 12.93 1.58
N LEU A 23 7.21 11.94 2.02
CA LEU A 23 5.82 12.18 2.45
C LEU A 23 5.78 12.99 3.74
N GLU A 24 6.67 12.71 4.69
CA GLU A 24 6.74 13.49 5.93
C GLU A 24 7.15 14.94 5.66
N ASP A 25 8.23 15.16 4.90
CA ASP A 25 8.79 16.49 4.65
C ASP A 25 7.87 17.38 3.79
N VAL A 26 7.16 16.79 2.83
CA VAL A 26 6.40 17.56 1.82
C VAL A 26 4.91 17.64 2.16
N ILE A 27 4.31 16.57 2.68
CA ILE A 27 2.86 16.51 2.95
C ILE A 27 2.53 16.33 4.44
N GLY A 28 3.53 16.14 5.31
CA GLY A 28 3.34 15.96 6.75
C GLY A 28 2.76 14.59 7.14
N TRP A 29 2.82 13.60 6.25
CA TRP A 29 2.22 12.28 6.50
C TRP A 29 3.31 11.24 6.80
N SER A 30 3.30 10.68 8.01
CA SER A 30 4.18 9.58 8.41
C SER A 30 3.57 8.21 8.05
N LEU A 31 3.33 7.95 6.76
CA LEU A 31 2.85 6.66 6.27
C LEU A 31 4.05 5.72 5.98
N PRO A 32 4.17 4.54 6.61
CA PRO A 32 5.26 3.61 6.35
C PRO A 32 5.06 2.89 5.02
N ILE A 33 5.67 3.45 3.96
CA ILE A 33 5.57 2.93 2.59
C ILE A 33 6.17 1.51 2.47
N SER A 34 7.26 1.25 3.19
CA SER A 34 7.84 -0.08 3.35
C SER A 34 6.87 -1.11 3.97
N GLY A 35 5.94 -0.68 4.84
CA GLY A 35 4.86 -1.52 5.35
C GLY A 35 3.73 -1.69 4.34
N LEU A 36 3.35 -0.59 3.69
CA LEU A 36 2.25 -0.56 2.73
C LEU A 36 2.42 -1.56 1.58
N ASP A 37 3.65 -1.76 1.08
CA ASP A 37 3.93 -2.76 0.04
C ASP A 37 3.43 -4.16 0.42
N TYR A 38 3.56 -4.57 1.68
CA TYR A 38 3.05 -5.86 2.17
C TYR A 38 1.57 -5.78 2.54
N TRP A 39 1.17 -4.71 3.24
CA TRP A 39 -0.18 -4.59 3.77
C TRP A 39 -1.22 -4.48 2.67
N ILE A 40 -0.91 -3.86 1.52
CA ILE A 40 -1.84 -3.79 0.39
C ILE A 40 -2.23 -5.18 -0.14
N ARG A 41 -1.34 -6.17 0.03
CA ARG A 41 -1.55 -7.57 -0.38
C ARG A 41 -2.10 -8.47 0.74
N GLY A 42 -2.47 -7.91 1.89
CA GLY A 42 -2.98 -8.72 3.00
C GLY A 42 -1.93 -9.37 3.90
N MET A 43 -0.66 -8.97 3.79
CA MET A 43 0.47 -9.62 4.45
C MET A 43 1.16 -8.71 5.47
N PRO A 44 1.64 -9.24 6.60
CA PRO A 44 2.48 -8.47 7.52
C PRO A 44 3.87 -8.25 6.89
N ARG A 45 4.47 -7.10 7.19
CA ARG A 45 5.85 -6.79 6.80
C ARG A 45 6.81 -7.73 7.57
N PRO A 46 7.79 -8.34 6.90
CA PRO A 46 8.83 -9.13 7.57
C PRO A 46 9.66 -8.28 8.54
N GLY A 47 10.18 -8.92 9.59
CA GLY A 47 11.13 -8.30 10.52
C GLY A 47 10.53 -7.33 11.54
N SER A 48 9.20 -7.24 11.65
CA SER A 48 8.52 -6.50 12.72
C SER A 48 7.42 -7.34 13.36
N ALA A 49 7.20 -7.17 14.65
CA ALA A 49 6.14 -7.85 15.38
C ALA A 49 4.76 -7.42 14.88
N TYR A 50 3.82 -8.36 14.79
CA TYR A 50 2.47 -8.09 14.32
C TYR A 50 1.42 -8.91 15.05
N SER A 51 0.19 -8.42 15.01
CA SER A 51 -1.01 -9.22 15.27
C SER A 51 -1.75 -9.41 13.96
N HIS A 52 -2.08 -10.66 13.60
CA HIS A 52 -2.77 -11.01 12.36
C HIS A 52 -4.02 -11.81 12.70
N ARG A 53 -5.17 -11.35 12.20
CA ARG A 53 -6.44 -12.06 12.32
C ARG A 53 -6.92 -12.44 10.94
N VAL A 54 -7.41 -13.67 10.81
CA VAL A 54 -7.99 -14.21 9.57
C VAL A 54 -9.50 -14.38 9.72
N ARG A 55 -10.20 -14.35 8.59
CA ARG A 55 -11.62 -14.68 8.44
C ARG A 55 -11.79 -16.21 8.36
N ALA A 56 -13.04 -16.69 8.43
CA ALA A 56 -13.35 -18.11 8.32
C ALA A 56 -12.99 -18.70 6.94
N ASP A 57 -12.96 -17.88 5.90
CA ASP A 57 -12.54 -18.24 4.54
C ASP A 57 -11.01 -18.22 4.34
N GLY A 58 -10.24 -18.02 5.42
CA GLY A 58 -8.77 -17.98 5.40
C GLY A 58 -8.18 -16.63 4.97
N ARG A 59 -8.99 -15.67 4.52
CA ARG A 59 -8.49 -14.34 4.11
C ARG A 59 -8.11 -13.49 5.31
N THR A 60 -7.18 -12.55 5.13
CA THR A 60 -6.83 -11.61 6.18
C THR A 60 -8.04 -10.75 6.59
N ARG A 61 -8.30 -10.65 7.89
CA ARG A 61 -9.32 -9.76 8.45
C ARG A 61 -8.69 -8.45 8.89
N SER A 62 -7.58 -8.53 9.61
CA SER A 62 -6.87 -7.36 10.09
C SER A 62 -5.41 -7.67 10.42
N ILE A 63 -4.55 -6.67 10.25
CA ILE A 63 -3.16 -6.67 10.73
C ILE A 63 -2.99 -5.48 11.68
N LYS A 64 -2.29 -5.67 12.79
CA LYS A 64 -1.73 -4.59 13.60
C LYS A 64 -0.21 -4.70 13.58
N GLN A 65 0.47 -3.68 13.09
CA GLN A 65 1.93 -3.67 12.96
C GLN A 65 2.43 -2.23 12.86
N ASP A 66 3.60 -1.93 13.43
CA ASP A 66 4.25 -0.61 13.32
C ASP A 66 3.35 0.57 13.74
N GLN A 67 2.51 0.39 14.76
CA GLN A 67 1.49 1.36 15.23
C GLN A 67 0.32 1.61 14.25
N TRP A 68 0.20 0.80 13.21
CA TRP A 68 -0.92 0.84 12.28
C TRP A 68 -1.93 -0.26 12.54
N ASN A 69 -3.21 0.08 12.41
CA ASN A 69 -4.32 -0.86 12.32
C ASN A 69 -4.77 -0.95 10.86
N ILE A 70 -4.56 -2.10 10.23
CA ILE A 70 -4.96 -2.40 8.86
C ILE A 70 -6.19 -3.29 8.89
N SER A 71 -7.29 -2.81 8.33
CA SER A 71 -8.55 -3.53 8.21
C SER A 71 -8.85 -3.84 6.76
N TYR A 72 -9.08 -5.12 6.45
CA TYR A 72 -9.42 -5.58 5.12
C TYR A 72 -10.94 -5.71 5.05
N LEU A 73 -11.56 -4.74 4.40
CA LEU A 73 -13.01 -4.55 4.42
C LEU A 73 -13.69 -5.38 3.33
N ASP A 74 -13.05 -5.50 2.17
CA ASP A 74 -13.60 -6.21 1.02
C ASP A 74 -12.50 -6.92 0.22
N TYR A 75 -12.88 -7.98 -0.49
CA TYR A 75 -12.02 -8.84 -1.31
C TYR A 75 -12.67 -9.06 -2.68
N PHE A 76 -11.87 -9.38 -3.70
CA PHE A 76 -12.42 -9.81 -4.98
C PHE A 76 -13.05 -11.21 -4.86
N GLU A 77 -14.08 -11.47 -5.67
CA GLU A 77 -14.77 -12.77 -5.69
C GLU A 77 -14.24 -13.70 -6.80
N GLN A 78 -13.54 -13.16 -7.80
CA GLN A 78 -12.97 -13.93 -8.91
C GLN A 78 -11.83 -14.82 -8.42
N GLN A 79 -11.76 -16.09 -8.87
CA GLN A 79 -10.84 -17.09 -8.32
C GLN A 79 -9.38 -16.65 -8.28
N GLU A 80 -8.87 -16.02 -9.35
CA GLU A 80 -7.47 -15.60 -9.47
C GLU A 80 -7.08 -14.49 -8.46
N ASP A 81 -7.97 -13.54 -8.21
CA ASP A 81 -7.74 -12.41 -7.29
C ASP A 81 -8.43 -12.59 -5.93
N SER A 82 -9.03 -13.75 -5.68
CA SER A 82 -9.93 -13.95 -4.54
C SER A 82 -9.26 -13.76 -3.18
N LEU A 83 -7.93 -13.84 -3.12
CA LEU A 83 -7.12 -13.63 -1.92
C LEU A 83 -6.61 -12.18 -1.79
N LEU A 84 -6.77 -11.35 -2.81
CA LEU A 84 -6.30 -9.98 -2.83
C LEU A 84 -7.39 -9.02 -2.36
N PRO A 85 -7.06 -8.06 -1.47
CA PRO A 85 -8.04 -7.11 -0.97
C PRO A 85 -8.54 -6.14 -2.05
N ARG A 86 -9.82 -5.83 -2.02
CA ARG A 86 -10.44 -4.77 -2.82
C ARG A 86 -10.53 -3.46 -2.04
N LYS A 87 -10.80 -3.54 -0.75
CA LYS A 87 -11.01 -2.36 0.10
C LYS A 87 -10.23 -2.50 1.40
N ILE A 88 -9.34 -1.55 1.65
CA ILE A 88 -8.41 -1.57 2.78
C ILE A 88 -8.52 -0.23 3.51
N GLN A 89 -8.50 -0.28 4.83
CA GLN A 89 -8.38 0.90 5.68
C GLN A 89 -7.15 0.75 6.56
N LEU A 90 -6.26 1.74 6.52
CA LEU A 90 -5.09 1.83 7.38
C LEU A 90 -5.30 3.02 8.32
N ALA A 91 -5.19 2.80 9.62
CA ALA A 91 -5.32 3.85 10.62
C ALA A 91 -4.12 3.86 11.56
N SER A 92 -3.52 5.04 11.70
CA SER A 92 -2.62 5.39 12.80
C SER A 92 -3.38 6.25 13.82
N ASP A 93 -2.67 6.77 14.81
CA ASP A 93 -3.24 7.71 15.79
C ASP A 93 -3.53 9.09 15.19
N THR A 94 -2.93 9.43 14.04
CA THR A 94 -3.00 10.77 13.43
C THR A 94 -3.75 10.81 12.11
N ILE A 95 -3.73 9.72 11.34
CA ILE A 95 -4.33 9.67 10.01
C ILE A 95 -5.06 8.35 9.75
N THR A 96 -6.07 8.42 8.89
CA THR A 96 -6.75 7.24 8.34
C THR A 96 -6.70 7.31 6.81
N VAL A 97 -6.15 6.27 6.19
CA VAL A 97 -6.06 6.10 4.75
C VAL A 97 -7.03 5.02 4.32
N LYS A 98 -7.80 5.28 3.26
CA LYS A 98 -8.71 4.31 2.66
C LYS A 98 -8.29 4.05 1.22
N LEU A 99 -8.02 2.78 0.93
CA LEU A 99 -7.63 2.32 -0.39
C LEU A 99 -8.76 1.49 -0.99
N ILE A 100 -9.09 1.79 -2.24
CA ILE A 100 -10.03 1.02 -3.05
C ILE A 100 -9.24 0.60 -4.29
N VAL A 101 -9.01 -0.69 -4.41
CA VAL A 101 -8.35 -1.29 -5.58
C VAL A 101 -9.43 -1.65 -6.57
N GLU A 102 -9.36 -1.09 -7.78
CA GLU A 102 -10.32 -1.39 -8.85
C GLU A 102 -10.00 -2.73 -9.51
N ARG A 103 -8.71 -3.05 -9.69
CA ARG A 103 -8.25 -4.28 -10.33
C ARG A 103 -6.83 -4.62 -9.91
N TRP A 104 -6.56 -5.90 -9.69
CA TRP A 104 -5.20 -6.42 -9.57
C TRP A 104 -4.72 -6.90 -10.93
N GLN A 105 -3.43 -6.67 -11.22
CA GLN A 105 -2.79 -7.17 -12.43
C GLN A 105 -1.45 -7.78 -12.04
N LEU A 106 -1.21 -9.00 -12.49
CA LEU A 106 0.12 -9.58 -12.44
C LEU A 106 0.95 -8.92 -13.53
N ALA A 107 2.10 -8.37 -13.15
CA ALA A 107 3.08 -7.89 -14.10
C ALA A 107 3.46 -9.06 -15.03
N LYS A 108 3.25 -8.88 -16.32
CA LYS A 108 3.62 -9.84 -17.34
C LYS A 108 5.05 -9.58 -17.78
N GLN A 109 5.72 -10.64 -18.18
CA GLN A 109 7.06 -10.53 -18.75
C GLN A 109 6.95 -9.76 -20.08
N GLY A 110 7.40 -8.51 -20.10
CA GLY A 110 7.29 -7.60 -21.25
C GLY A 110 6.59 -6.27 -20.94
N ASP A 111 5.93 -6.15 -19.78
CA ASP A 111 5.33 -4.86 -19.38
C ASP A 111 6.43 -3.82 -19.18
N SER A 112 6.28 -2.67 -19.86
CA SER A 112 7.18 -1.53 -19.73
C SER A 112 6.83 -0.71 -18.49
N GLY A 113 7.77 0.11 -18.01
CA GLY A 113 7.52 0.97 -16.84
C GLY A 113 6.32 1.90 -17.01
N SER A 114 6.06 2.37 -18.24
CA SER A 114 4.88 3.15 -18.62
C SER A 114 3.57 2.36 -18.63
N ASP A 115 3.63 1.05 -18.81
CA ASP A 115 2.44 0.18 -18.82
C ASP A 115 1.95 -0.07 -17.39
N LEU A 116 2.90 -0.14 -16.44
CA LEU A 116 2.62 -0.32 -15.01
C LEU A 116 2.32 1.00 -14.29
N PHE A 117 2.94 2.09 -14.74
CA PHE A 117 2.80 3.43 -14.18
C PHE A 117 2.50 4.41 -15.32
N PRO A 118 1.24 4.52 -15.76
CA PRO A 118 0.87 5.49 -16.76
C PRO A 118 1.18 6.90 -16.24
N GLU A 119 1.69 7.77 -17.12
CA GLU A 119 1.81 9.19 -16.83
C GLU A 119 0.41 9.74 -16.59
N PHE A 120 0.11 10.11 -15.34
CA PHE A 120 -1.15 10.76 -14.99
C PHE A 120 -1.03 12.24 -15.37
N ASN A 121 -1.58 12.60 -16.54
CA ASN A 121 -1.73 13.99 -16.98
C ASN A 121 -2.83 14.73 -16.21
#